data_AF-A0A8T1MIY4-F1
#
_entry.id   AF-A0A8T1MIY4-F1
#
_cell.length_a   1.000
_cell.length_b   1.000
_cell.length_c   1.000
_cell.angle_alpha   90.00
_cell.angle_beta   90.00
_cell.angle_gamma   90.00
#
_symmetry.space_group_name_H-M   'P 1'
#
loop_
_entity.id
_entity.type
_entity.pdbx_description
1 polymer ?
#
loop_
_entity_poly.entity_id
_entity_poly.type
_entity_poly.pdbx_seq_one_letter_code
_entity_poly.pdbx_strand_id
1 'polypeptide(L)'
;MKFASENGIALRLASPLLSRSSTNRSRVVADEKKRRISWSVEFNFLPINRSQCTTCNDNLARLKPLRLVVHDCDESARLVTIWNEKVIQLGSSEQDALVTYAPPGSPPFGLVTSWLYAKVKGQNTAQHFFYVQVEHFEAGNLNTGGKLGVIRKFVPVEVFLTNKLSHILITPRLIVHEMPTFWVSRKPLG
;
A
#
# COMPACT_ATOMS: atom_id res chain seq x y z
N MET A 1 -1.69 10.68 -16.14
CA MET A 1 -0.51 11.37 -15.57
C MET A 1 0.74 10.94 -16.36
N LYS A 2 1.07 11.64 -17.46
CA LYS A 2 2.16 11.25 -18.39
C LYS A 2 3.55 11.22 -17.72
N PHE A 3 3.78 12.18 -16.82
CA PHE A 3 5.05 12.33 -16.08
C PHE A 3 5.42 11.13 -15.20
N ALA A 4 4.44 10.41 -14.63
CA ALA A 4 4.73 9.20 -13.85
C ALA A 4 5.34 8.10 -14.73
N SER A 5 4.78 7.90 -15.93
CA SER A 5 5.27 6.91 -16.90
C SER A 5 6.64 7.27 -17.45
N GLU A 6 6.94 8.57 -17.64
CA GLU A 6 8.28 9.05 -18.02
C GLU A 6 9.35 8.73 -16.97
N ASN A 7 8.96 8.58 -15.70
CA ASN A 7 9.83 8.16 -14.60
C ASN A 7 9.82 6.63 -14.36
N GLY A 8 9.28 5.84 -15.31
CA GLY A 8 9.23 4.38 -15.20
C GLY A 8 8.15 3.83 -14.27
N ILE A 9 7.22 4.67 -13.81
CA ILE A 9 6.13 4.25 -12.91
C ILE A 9 4.92 3.83 -13.74
N ALA A 10 4.54 2.56 -13.62
CA ALA A 10 3.31 2.05 -14.22
C ALA A 10 2.09 2.50 -13.41
N LEU A 11 1.46 3.60 -13.84
CA LEU A 11 0.31 4.20 -13.17
C LEU A 11 -1.00 3.97 -13.95
N ARG A 12 -2.01 3.43 -13.27
CA ARG A 12 -3.39 3.30 -13.74
C ARG A 12 -4.30 4.24 -12.95
N LEU A 13 -4.91 5.18 -13.66
CA LEU A 13 -5.96 6.04 -13.13
C LEU A 13 -7.32 5.44 -13.49
N ALA A 14 -8.22 5.46 -12.54
CA ALA A 14 -9.59 5.00 -12.60
C ALA A 14 -10.54 6.20 -12.72
N SER A 15 -11.82 5.92 -12.95
CA SER A 15 -12.83 6.97 -13.06
C SER A 15 -12.98 7.73 -11.73
N PRO A 16 -13.17 9.07 -11.75
CA PRO A 16 -13.36 9.90 -10.56
C PRO A 16 -14.51 9.45 -9.65
N LEU A 17 -15.45 8.68 -10.20
CA LEU A 17 -16.62 8.13 -9.48
C LEU A 17 -16.27 7.04 -8.47
N LEU A 18 -15.00 6.60 -8.41
CA LEU A 18 -14.54 5.59 -7.48
C LEU A 18 -14.05 6.23 -6.18
N SER A 19 -14.36 5.61 -5.04
CA SER A 19 -14.01 6.15 -3.71
C SER A 19 -12.51 6.34 -3.46
N ARG A 20 -11.66 5.69 -4.25
CA ARG A 20 -10.20 5.78 -4.13
C ARG A 20 -9.61 7.00 -4.84
N SER A 21 -10.25 7.47 -5.92
CA SER A 21 -9.83 8.71 -6.59
C SER A 21 -10.22 9.95 -5.80
N SER A 22 -11.30 9.92 -5.01
CA SER A 22 -11.73 11.06 -4.20
C SER A 22 -10.79 11.38 -3.02
N THR A 23 -10.02 10.40 -2.56
CA THR A 23 -8.98 10.58 -1.53
C THR A 23 -7.59 10.82 -2.13
N ASN A 24 -7.43 10.76 -3.45
CA ASN A 24 -6.16 10.98 -4.13
C ASN A 24 -5.88 12.48 -4.30
N ARG A 25 -4.77 12.96 -3.74
CA ARG A 25 -4.28 14.34 -3.85
C ARG A 25 -2.90 14.41 -4.52
N SER A 26 -2.51 13.31 -5.17
CA SER A 26 -1.23 13.24 -5.88
C SER A 26 -1.20 14.26 -7.02
N ARG A 27 -0.12 15.03 -7.12
CA ARG A 27 0.02 16.09 -8.12
C ARG A 27 1.47 16.25 -8.56
N VAL A 28 1.65 16.69 -9.80
CA VAL A 28 2.96 17.14 -10.27
C VAL A 28 3.21 18.52 -9.67
N VAL A 29 4.33 18.65 -8.98
CA VAL A 29 4.85 19.92 -8.45
C VAL A 29 6.06 20.29 -9.30
N ALA A 30 6.05 21.48 -9.87
CA ALA A 30 7.18 22.03 -10.60
C ALA A 30 7.83 23.12 -9.75
N ASP A 31 9.14 22.99 -9.55
CA ASP A 31 10.01 24.07 -9.08
C ASP A 31 10.88 24.54 -10.27
N GLU A 32 11.49 25.71 -10.16
CA GLU A 32 12.31 26.36 -11.20
C GLU A 32 13.38 25.43 -11.80
N LYS A 33 13.82 24.43 -11.02
CA LYS A 33 14.90 23.51 -11.40
C LYS A 33 14.44 22.09 -11.73
N LYS A 34 13.24 21.65 -11.32
CA LYS A 34 12.79 20.26 -11.50
C LYS A 34 11.29 20.06 -11.33
N ARG A 35 10.71 19.16 -12.14
CA ARG A 35 9.37 18.59 -11.92
C ARG A 35 9.49 17.33 -11.04
N ARG A 36 8.65 17.22 -10.02
CA ARG A 36 8.53 16.05 -9.14
C ARG A 36 7.07 15.71 -8.88
N ILE A 37 6.78 14.47 -8.50
CA ILE A 37 5.43 14.10 -8.06
C ILE A 37 5.36 14.16 -6.54
N SER A 38 4.39 14.92 -6.04
CA SER A 38 3.97 14.82 -4.65
C SER A 38 2.83 13.80 -4.58
N TRP A 39 3.01 12.73 -3.80
CA TRP A 39 2.10 11.59 -3.77
C TRP A 39 1.16 11.64 -2.57
N SER A 40 -0.10 11.26 -2.78
CA SER A 40 -0.84 10.54 -1.73
C SER A 40 -0.25 9.15 -1.58
N VAL A 41 -0.16 8.62 -0.37
CA VAL A 41 0.30 7.25 -0.12
C VAL A 41 -0.74 6.54 0.75
N GLU A 42 -1.16 5.37 0.29
CA GLU A 42 -2.12 4.51 0.99
C GLU A 42 -1.36 3.45 1.81
N PHE A 43 -1.63 3.39 3.10
CA PHE A 43 -1.17 2.33 3.98
C PHE A 43 -2.34 1.41 4.35
N ASN A 44 -2.17 0.11 4.13
CA ASN A 44 -3.16 -0.92 4.46
C ASN A 44 -2.60 -1.82 5.56
N PHE A 45 -3.13 -1.67 6.77
CA PHE A 45 -2.74 -2.41 7.95
C PHE A 45 -3.46 -3.76 7.98
N LEU A 46 -2.67 -4.82 7.79
CA LEU A 46 -3.19 -6.18 7.70
C LEU A 46 -3.68 -6.70 9.06
N PRO A 47 -4.75 -7.50 9.13
CA PRO A 47 -5.25 -8.07 10.37
C PRO A 47 -4.20 -8.91 11.12
N ILE A 48 -4.09 -8.73 12.44
CA ILE A 48 -3.03 -9.32 13.29
C ILE A 48 -3.25 -10.80 13.62
N ASN A 49 -4.52 -11.20 13.80
CA ASN A 49 -4.89 -12.47 14.44
C ASN A 49 -5.21 -13.62 13.47
N ARG A 50 -4.91 -13.51 12.18
CA ARG A 50 -5.32 -14.56 11.23
C ARG A 50 -4.23 -15.61 11.01
N SER A 51 -4.58 -16.86 11.32
CA SER A 51 -3.91 -18.10 10.91
C SER A 51 -3.97 -18.37 9.39
N GLN A 52 -4.54 -17.46 8.59
CA GLN A 52 -4.94 -17.67 7.19
C GLN A 52 -3.92 -17.20 6.13
N CYS A 53 -2.73 -16.71 6.50
CA CYS A 53 -1.71 -16.32 5.50
C CYS A 53 -0.94 -17.52 4.92
N THR A 54 -1.43 -18.76 5.05
CA THR A 54 -0.80 -19.95 4.48
C THR A 54 -1.03 -20.10 2.96
N THR A 55 -1.82 -19.21 2.34
CA THR A 55 -1.98 -19.13 0.88
C THR A 55 -1.76 -17.69 0.39
N CYS A 56 -0.52 -17.23 0.47
CA CYS A 56 -0.04 -15.89 0.06
C CYS A 56 -0.11 -15.63 -1.48
N ASN A 57 -1.11 -16.19 -2.17
CA ASN A 57 -1.35 -16.01 -3.61
C ASN A 57 -2.54 -15.08 -3.91
N ASP A 58 -3.21 -14.56 -2.89
CA ASP A 58 -4.43 -13.78 -3.02
C ASP A 58 -4.22 -12.27 -2.88
N ASN A 59 -5.06 -11.50 -3.58
CA ASN A 59 -5.14 -10.04 -3.48
C ASN A 59 -5.36 -9.64 -2.00
N LEU A 60 -4.39 -8.92 -1.40
CA LEU A 60 -4.41 -8.60 0.04
C LEU A 60 -5.58 -7.67 0.39
N ALA A 61 -6.16 -6.98 -0.59
CA ALA A 61 -7.36 -6.15 -0.38
C ALA A 61 -8.56 -6.97 0.11
N ARG A 62 -8.61 -8.27 -0.20
CA ARG A 62 -9.66 -9.19 0.27
C ARG A 62 -9.63 -9.41 1.78
N LEU A 63 -8.50 -9.14 2.42
CA LEU A 63 -8.34 -9.24 3.87
C LEU A 63 -9.02 -8.09 4.62
N LYS A 64 -9.61 -7.12 3.91
CA LYS A 64 -10.30 -5.96 4.48
C LYS A 64 -9.39 -5.28 5.52
N PRO A 65 -8.21 -4.79 5.12
CA PRO A 65 -7.26 -4.12 6.04
C PRO A 65 -7.85 -2.82 6.59
N LEU A 66 -7.30 -2.33 7.71
CA LEU A 66 -7.50 -0.93 8.09
C LEU A 66 -6.71 -0.04 7.11
N ARG A 67 -7.38 0.91 6.45
CA ARG A 67 -6.77 1.72 5.39
C ARG A 67 -6.62 3.15 5.83
N LEU A 68 -5.42 3.68 5.62
CA LEU A 68 -5.05 5.05 5.89
C LEU A 68 -4.51 5.68 4.61
N VAL A 69 -4.73 6.98 4.42
CA VAL A 69 -4.09 7.73 3.33
C VAL A 69 -3.37 8.94 3.92
N VAL A 70 -2.10 9.09 3.57
CA VAL A 70 -1.30 10.27 3.88
C VAL A 70 -1.03 11.06 2.61
N HIS A 71 -0.81 12.37 2.76
CA HIS A 71 -0.65 13.28 1.62
C HIS A 71 0.71 13.99 1.64
N ASP A 72 1.00 14.66 0.52
CA ASP A 72 2.19 15.48 0.33
C ASP A 72 3.49 14.71 0.56
N CYS A 73 3.55 13.45 0.11
CA CYS A 73 4.73 12.61 0.22
C CYS A 73 5.70 12.90 -0.94
N ASP A 74 6.93 13.28 -0.60
CA ASP A 74 8.00 13.49 -1.58
C ASP A 74 8.51 12.13 -2.12
N GLU A 75 8.58 11.98 -3.44
CA GLU A 75 9.10 10.78 -4.10
C GLU A 75 10.58 10.47 -3.78
N SER A 76 11.34 11.47 -3.33
CA SER A 76 12.73 11.30 -2.90
C SER A 76 12.86 10.90 -1.42
N ALA A 77 11.80 11.03 -0.63
CA ALA A 77 11.78 10.65 0.77
C ALA A 77 11.92 9.13 0.94
N ARG A 78 12.58 8.72 2.01
CA ARG A 78 12.63 7.31 2.42
C ARG A 78 11.30 6.91 3.06
N LEU A 79 10.94 5.64 2.93
CA LEU A 79 9.71 5.12 3.53
C LEU A 79 9.70 5.31 5.06
N VAL A 80 10.85 5.21 5.73
CA VAL A 80 10.98 5.51 7.17
C VAL A 80 10.58 6.94 7.53
N THR A 81 10.91 7.91 6.68
CA THR A 81 10.56 9.32 6.90
C THR A 81 9.05 9.50 6.78
N ILE A 82 8.45 8.97 5.71
CA ILE A 82 7.00 9.03 5.49
C ILE A 82 6.27 8.32 6.65
N TRP A 83 6.70 7.10 6.99
CA TRP A 83 6.09 6.31 8.05
C TRP A 83 6.15 7.01 9.41
N ASN A 84 7.32 7.55 9.78
CA ASN A 84 7.48 8.18 11.08
C ASN A 84 6.73 9.51 11.16
N GLU A 85 6.95 10.41 10.22
CA GLU A 85 6.41 11.78 10.28
C GLU A 85 4.90 11.84 9.99
N LYS A 86 4.40 10.96 9.10
CA LYS A 86 3.00 11.01 8.63
C LYS A 86 2.10 9.98 9.30
N VAL A 87 2.65 9.05 10.10
CA VAL A 87 1.84 8.04 10.78
C VAL A 87 2.22 7.94 12.25
N ILE A 88 3.47 7.59 12.58
CA ILE A 88 3.85 7.24 13.96
C ILE A 88 3.84 8.44 14.92
N GLN A 89 4.38 9.58 14.50
CA GLN A 89 4.55 10.76 15.37
C GLN A 89 3.25 11.56 15.57
N LEU A 90 2.18 11.22 14.84
CA LEU A 90 0.88 11.84 14.99
C LEU A 90 0.19 11.40 16.27
N GLY A 91 -0.62 12.28 16.87
CA GLY A 91 -1.51 11.91 17.97
C GLY A 91 -2.58 10.90 17.53
N SER A 92 -3.15 10.13 18.47
CA SER A 92 -4.12 9.07 18.13
C SER A 92 -5.35 9.58 17.35
N SER A 93 -5.82 10.81 17.62
CA SER A 93 -6.94 11.41 16.89
C SER A 93 -6.55 11.78 15.46
N GLU A 94 -5.35 12.32 15.27
CA GLU A 94 -4.82 12.66 13.95
C GLU A 94 -4.57 11.40 13.11
N GLN A 95 -4.04 10.34 13.74
CA GLN A 95 -3.89 9.04 13.10
C GLN A 95 -5.23 8.49 12.59
N ASP A 96 -6.25 8.49 13.45
CA ASP A 96 -7.59 8.01 13.07
C ASP A 96 -8.25 8.88 12.00
N ALA A 97 -7.93 10.19 11.94
CA ALA A 97 -8.40 11.07 10.87
C ALA A 97 -7.83 10.72 9.48
N LEU A 98 -6.72 9.97 9.41
CA LEU A 98 -6.18 9.44 8.15
C LEU A 98 -6.96 8.24 7.63
N VAL A 99 -7.80 7.62 8.46
CA VAL A 99 -8.51 6.38 8.13
C VAL A 99 -9.56 6.65 7.06
N THR A 100 -9.43 5.96 5.92
CA THR A 100 -10.38 6.04 4.80
C THR A 100 -11.26 4.80 4.69
N TYR A 101 -10.89 3.73 5.40
CA TYR A 101 -11.73 2.55 5.57
C TYR A 101 -11.33 1.82 6.85
N ALA A 102 -12.33 1.49 7.67
CA ALA A 102 -12.19 0.63 8.84
C ALA A 102 -12.94 -0.69 8.63
N PRO A 103 -12.36 -1.84 8.99
CA PRO A 103 -13.04 -3.13 8.89
C PRO A 103 -14.32 -3.16 9.76
N PRO A 104 -15.37 -3.93 9.39
CA PRO A 104 -16.54 -4.10 10.23
C PRO A 104 -16.17 -4.62 11.63
N GLY A 105 -16.79 -4.04 12.66
CA GLY A 105 -16.52 -4.39 14.06
C GLY A 105 -15.28 -3.71 14.66
N SER A 106 -14.63 -2.78 13.95
CA SER A 106 -13.56 -1.97 14.52
C SER A 106 -14.09 -1.02 15.61
N PRO A 107 -13.28 -0.68 16.63
CA PRO A 107 -13.67 0.31 17.63
C PRO A 107 -13.89 1.69 16.99
N PRO A 108 -14.70 2.57 17.62
CA PRO A 108 -14.98 3.90 17.08
C PRO A 108 -13.79 4.87 17.13
N PHE A 109 -12.76 4.57 17.92
CA PHE A 109 -11.54 5.36 18.08
C PHE A 109 -10.36 4.48 18.47
N GLY A 110 -9.15 5.04 18.38
CA GLY A 110 -7.89 4.34 18.61
C GLY A 110 -7.62 3.25 17.59
N LEU A 111 -8.13 3.38 16.35
CA LEU A 111 -8.02 2.34 15.32
C LEU A 111 -6.56 2.05 15.00
N VAL A 112 -5.81 3.11 14.72
CA VAL A 112 -4.41 3.04 14.28
C VAL A 112 -3.52 2.65 15.45
N THR A 113 -3.65 3.33 16.59
CA THR A 113 -2.87 3.05 17.81
C THR A 113 -3.09 1.62 18.29
N SER A 114 -4.34 1.13 18.33
CA SER A 114 -4.64 -0.25 18.72
C SER A 114 -3.94 -1.25 17.81
N TRP A 115 -3.86 -0.98 16.50
CA TRP A 115 -3.15 -1.86 15.56
C TRP A 115 -1.63 -1.79 15.76
N LEU A 116 -1.07 -0.58 15.88
CA LEU A 116 0.38 -0.34 16.05
C LEU A 116 0.93 -1.00 17.32
N TYR A 117 0.15 -1.01 18.40
CA TYR A 117 0.61 -1.50 19.71
C TYR A 117 0.00 -2.83 20.14
N ALA A 118 -0.83 -3.45 19.30
CA ALA A 118 -1.37 -4.77 19.58
C ALA A 118 -0.23 -5.80 19.77
N LYS A 119 -0.39 -6.62 20.81
CA LYS A 119 0.54 -7.69 21.16
C LYS A 119 0.46 -8.80 20.12
N VAL A 120 1.63 -9.21 19.62
CA VAL A 120 1.76 -10.31 18.66
C VAL A 120 2.69 -11.36 19.25
N LYS A 121 2.22 -12.60 19.37
CA LYS A 121 3.00 -13.69 19.96
C LYS A 121 4.32 -13.87 19.19
N GLY A 122 5.44 -13.78 19.91
CA GLY A 122 6.78 -14.00 19.36
C GLY A 122 7.30 -12.88 18.44
N GLN A 123 6.73 -11.67 18.50
CA GLN A 123 7.18 -10.52 17.72
C GLN A 123 7.31 -9.27 18.61
N ASN A 124 8.30 -8.44 18.32
CA ASN A 124 8.47 -7.15 18.98
C ASN A 124 7.33 -6.20 18.54
N THR A 125 6.71 -5.50 19.49
CA THR A 125 5.63 -4.55 19.21
C THR A 125 6.07 -3.33 18.38
N ALA A 126 7.37 -3.10 18.22
CA ALA A 126 7.90 -2.06 17.35
C ALA A 126 8.14 -2.54 15.89
N GLN A 127 8.11 -3.85 15.65
CA GLN A 127 8.47 -4.40 14.35
C GLN A 127 7.29 -4.38 13.38
N HIS A 128 7.54 -3.84 12.19
CA HIS A 128 6.58 -3.72 11.11
C HIS A 128 7.25 -4.15 9.80
N PHE A 129 6.50 -4.87 8.97
CA PHE A 129 6.93 -5.33 7.66
C PHE A 129 6.11 -4.64 6.59
N PHE A 130 6.76 -4.17 5.52
CA PHE A 130 6.13 -3.39 4.47
C PHE A 130 6.21 -4.13 3.15
N TYR A 131 5.12 -4.13 2.40
CA TYR A 131 5.04 -4.82 1.12
C TYR A 131 4.34 -3.95 0.07
N VAL A 132 4.67 -4.18 -1.19
CA VAL A 132 3.86 -3.78 -2.35
C VAL A 132 3.32 -5.04 -3.02
N GLN A 133 2.17 -4.97 -3.68
CA GLN A 133 1.66 -6.11 -4.47
C GLN A 133 1.98 -5.92 -5.94
N VAL A 134 2.73 -6.85 -6.51
CA VAL A 134 3.08 -6.89 -7.94
C VAL A 134 2.18 -7.88 -8.68
N GLU A 135 1.95 -7.62 -9.97
CA GLU A 135 1.13 -8.49 -10.82
C GLU A 135 1.97 -9.56 -11.50
N HIS A 136 1.63 -10.83 -11.29
CA HIS A 136 2.21 -11.95 -12.01
C HIS A 136 1.17 -12.59 -12.91
N PHE A 137 1.58 -13.00 -14.10
CA PHE A 137 0.76 -13.77 -15.03
C PHE A 137 1.34 -15.17 -15.12
N GLU A 138 0.51 -16.16 -14.83
CA GLU A 138 0.86 -17.56 -14.98
C GLU A 138 -0.04 -18.22 -16.03
N ALA A 139 0.50 -19.25 -16.68
CA ALA A 139 -0.30 -20.13 -17.53
C ALA A 139 -1.39 -20.79 -16.68
N GLY A 140 -2.64 -20.52 -17.04
CA GLY A 140 -3.80 -21.22 -16.51
C GLY A 140 -4.05 -22.53 -17.22
N ASN A 141 -5.06 -23.25 -16.74
CA ASN A 141 -5.52 -24.47 -17.40
C ASN A 141 -6.08 -24.16 -18.80
N LEU A 142 -6.03 -25.16 -19.68
CA LEU A 142 -6.73 -25.12 -20.97
C LEU A 142 -8.22 -24.94 -20.70
N ASN A 143 -8.78 -23.83 -21.20
CA ASN A 143 -10.23 -23.64 -21.18
C ASN A 143 -10.87 -24.62 -22.17
N THR A 144 -12.18 -24.87 -22.04
CA THR A 144 -12.97 -25.82 -22.88
C THR A 144 -12.89 -25.58 -24.40
N GLY A 145 -12.32 -24.46 -24.84
CA GLY A 145 -12.04 -24.14 -26.25
C GLY A 145 -10.57 -24.27 -26.68
N GLY A 146 -9.73 -25.00 -25.94
CA GLY A 146 -8.34 -25.28 -26.33
C GLY A 146 -7.36 -24.08 -26.21
N LYS A 147 -7.81 -22.95 -25.65
CA LYS A 147 -6.95 -21.80 -25.36
C LYS A 147 -6.40 -21.90 -23.94
N LEU A 148 -5.09 -21.75 -23.78
CA LEU A 148 -4.44 -21.63 -22.47
C LEU A 148 -4.96 -20.36 -21.78
N GLY A 149 -5.64 -20.50 -20.65
CA GLY A 149 -6.03 -19.35 -19.84
C GLY A 149 -4.81 -18.61 -19.30
N VAL A 150 -4.95 -17.33 -18.96
CA VAL A 150 -3.92 -16.60 -18.21
C VAL A 150 -4.49 -16.27 -16.83
N ILE A 151 -3.81 -16.73 -15.77
CA ILE A 151 -4.20 -16.44 -14.39
C ILE A 151 -3.37 -15.25 -13.91
N ARG A 152 -4.07 -14.19 -13.48
CA ARG A 152 -3.45 -13.03 -12.83
C ARG A 152 -3.33 -13.30 -11.33
N LYS A 153 -2.10 -13.24 -10.81
CA LYS A 153 -1.76 -13.36 -9.39
C LYS A 153 -1.23 -12.04 -8.85
N PHE A 154 -1.40 -11.85 -7.54
CA PHE A 154 -0.88 -10.69 -6.82
C PHE A 154 0.12 -11.19 -5.78
N VAL A 155 1.39 -10.89 -5.99
CA VAL A 155 2.48 -11.36 -5.13
C VAL A 155 2.93 -10.20 -4.25
N PRO A 156 2.92 -10.33 -2.92
CA PRO A 156 3.53 -9.33 -2.05
C PRO A 156 5.06 -9.40 -2.16
N VAL A 157 5.68 -8.25 -2.41
CA VAL A 157 7.14 -8.07 -2.43
C VAL A 157 7.50 -7.16 -1.27
N GLU A 158 8.41 -7.63 -0.40
CA GLU A 158 8.86 -6.86 0.74
C GLU A 158 9.65 -5.63 0.28
N VAL A 159 9.39 -4.50 0.94
CA VAL A 159 10.12 -3.25 0.76
C VAL A 159 10.62 -2.79 2.12
N PHE A 160 11.83 -2.23 2.13
CA PHE A 160 12.48 -1.83 3.36
C PHE A 160 12.26 -0.35 3.64
N LEU A 161 12.15 0.00 4.92
CA LEU A 161 12.02 1.37 5.40
C LEU A 161 13.14 2.31 4.89
N THR A 162 14.30 1.77 4.55
CA THR A 162 15.43 2.53 4.00
C THR A 162 15.25 2.89 2.52
N ASN A 163 14.34 2.24 1.78
CA ASN A 163 14.11 2.52 0.37
C ASN A 163 13.45 3.88 0.18
N LYS A 164 13.83 4.58 -0.90
CA LYS A 164 13.14 5.79 -1.36
C LYS A 164 11.81 5.42 -1.98
N LEU A 165 10.80 6.28 -1.83
CA LEU A 165 9.49 6.09 -2.45
C LEU A 165 9.64 5.86 -3.96
N SER A 166 10.37 6.73 -4.67
CA SER A 166 10.64 6.60 -6.10
C SER A 166 11.25 5.26 -6.52
N HIS A 167 12.18 4.71 -5.73
CA HIS A 167 12.78 3.40 -6.02
C HIS A 167 11.77 2.25 -5.82
N ILE A 168 10.87 2.37 -4.85
CA ILE A 168 9.80 1.39 -4.65
C ILE A 168 8.80 1.45 -5.82
N LEU A 169 8.43 2.65 -6.29
CA LEU A 169 7.43 2.82 -7.34
C LEU A 169 7.82 2.27 -8.71
N ILE A 170 9.13 2.04 -8.93
CA ILE A 170 9.66 1.41 -10.15
C ILE A 170 9.91 -0.10 -9.97
N THR A 171 9.43 -0.71 -8.89
CA THR A 171 9.53 -2.17 -8.66
C THR A 171 8.95 -2.91 -9.87
N PRO A 172 9.66 -3.89 -10.44
CA PRO A 172 9.18 -4.63 -11.60
C PRO A 172 7.78 -5.21 -11.35
N ARG A 173 6.89 -5.02 -12.33
CA ARG A 173 5.49 -5.51 -12.30
C ARG A 173 4.61 -4.89 -11.20
N LEU A 174 5.09 -3.87 -10.47
CA LEU A 174 4.25 -3.04 -9.64
C LEU A 174 3.40 -2.13 -10.54
N ILE A 175 2.10 -2.10 -10.28
CA ILE A 175 1.19 -1.16 -10.93
C ILE A 175 0.54 -0.31 -9.85
N VAL A 176 0.81 1.00 -9.90
CA VAL A 176 0.20 1.99 -9.02
C VAL A 176 -1.21 2.25 -9.54
N HIS A 177 -2.21 1.94 -8.72
CA HIS A 177 -3.61 2.24 -9.02
C HIS A 177 -4.00 3.49 -8.23
N GLU A 178 -4.29 4.61 -8.89
CA GLU A 178 -4.49 5.95 -8.28
C GLU A 178 -3.27 6.52 -7.54
N MET A 179 -2.88 5.86 -6.46
CA MET A 179 -1.82 6.28 -5.55
C MET A 179 -1.03 5.05 -5.06
N PRO A 180 0.25 5.21 -4.69
CA PRO A 180 1.06 4.16 -4.08
C PRO A 180 0.35 3.46 -2.92
N THR A 181 0.39 2.13 -2.90
CA THR A 181 -0.20 1.32 -1.83
C THR A 181 0.87 0.45 -1.17
N PHE A 182 0.99 0.62 0.14
CA PHE A 182 1.83 -0.21 1.01
C PHE A 182 0.96 -1.07 1.89
N TRP A 183 1.31 -2.35 1.98
CA TRP A 183 0.70 -3.31 2.90
C TRP A 183 1.61 -3.45 4.10
N VAL A 184 1.07 -3.19 5.29
CA VAL A 184 1.84 -3.23 6.54
C VAL A 184 1.38 -4.41 7.36
N SER A 185 2.32 -5.23 7.78
CA SER A 185 2.08 -6.41 8.60
C SER A 185 2.87 -6.36 9.90
N ARG A 186 2.35 -7.06 10.91
CA ARG A 186 3.01 -7.29 12.20
C ARG A 186 3.79 -8.62 12.25
N LYS A 187 3.71 -9.38 11.17
CA LYS A 187 4.46 -10.63 10.94
C LYS A 187 4.94 -10.65 9.49
N PRO A 188 6.07 -11.30 9.18
CA PRO A 188 6.44 -11.53 7.80
C PRO A 188 5.31 -12.22 7.04
N LEU A 189 4.99 -11.73 5.83
CA LEU A 189 4.25 -12.49 4.84
C LEU A 189 5.27 -13.48 4.26
N GLY A 190 5.00 -14.77 4.42
CA GLY A 190 5.95 -15.86 4.13
C GLY A 190 6.38 -15.95 2.67
#